data_AF-A0A7V9Q1F5-F1
#
_entry.id   AF-A0A7V9Q1F5-F1
#
_cell.length_a   1.000
_cell.length_b   1.000
_cell.length_c   1.000
_cell.angle_alpha   90.00
_cell.angle_beta   90.00
_cell.angle_gamma   90.00
#
_symmetry.space_group_name_H-M   'P 1'
#
loop_
_entity.id
_entity.type
_entity.pdbx_description
1 polymer ?
#
loop_
_entity_poly.entity_id
_entity_poly.type
_entity_poly.pdbx_seq_one_letter_code
_entity_poly.pdbx_strand_id
1 'polypeptide(L)'
;LITRDARARVASGAMDGPVIGTRCRIEPPTATRATLEADPAATRLPYACVALKARFELPDAEGRRRRGLFGHPYRAVVDSSSRTVVWCRLFPAPSEGASAPARISMPPACRVRVARRRGGA
;
A
#
# COMPACT_ATOMS: atom_id res chain seq x y z
N LEU A 1 11.16 7.68 -5.49
CA LEU A 1 9.71 7.68 -5.79
C LEU A 1 9.28 6.31 -6.30
N ILE A 2 8.08 5.85 -5.94
CA ILE A 2 7.56 4.50 -6.26
C ILE A 2 7.57 4.22 -7.77
N THR A 3 7.11 5.15 -8.61
CA THR A 3 7.10 4.96 -10.07
C THR A 3 8.50 4.65 -10.62
N ARG A 4 9.54 5.31 -10.11
CA ARG A 4 10.93 5.09 -10.53
C ARG A 4 11.43 3.71 -10.08
N ASP A 5 11.16 3.31 -8.84
CA ASP A 5 11.51 1.97 -8.34
C ASP A 5 10.81 0.88 -9.15
N ALA A 6 9.51 1.01 -9.41
CA ALA A 6 8.74 0.06 -10.19
C ALA A 6 9.28 -0.07 -11.63
N ARG A 7 9.58 1.06 -12.29
CA ARG A 7 10.21 1.04 -13.63
C ARG A 7 11.59 0.39 -13.63
N ALA A 8 12.40 0.64 -12.61
CA ALA A 8 13.71 -0.01 -12.48
C ALA A 8 13.57 -1.54 -12.33
N ARG A 9 12.59 -2.01 -11.55
CA ARG A 9 12.29 -3.44 -11.40
C ARG A 9 11.76 -4.07 -12.68
N VAL A 10 10.97 -3.34 -13.47
CA VAL A 10 10.55 -3.79 -14.81
C VAL A 10 11.76 -3.92 -15.72
N ALA A 11 12.64 -2.92 -15.75
CA ALA A 11 13.85 -2.95 -16.56
C ALA A 11 14.80 -4.09 -16.16
N SER A 12 14.82 -4.49 -14.88
CA SER A 12 15.62 -5.61 -14.39
C SER A 12 14.91 -6.98 -14.47
N GLY A 13 13.71 -7.06 -15.05
CA GLY A 13 12.94 -8.32 -15.12
C GLY A 13 12.34 -8.81 -13.79
N ALA A 14 12.41 -8.01 -12.71
CA ALA A 14 11.87 -8.37 -11.41
C ALA A 14 10.36 -8.06 -11.26
N MET A 15 9.74 -7.51 -12.29
CA MET A 15 8.36 -7.03 -12.28
C MET A 15 7.80 -6.94 -13.71
N ASP A 16 6.55 -7.34 -13.91
CA ASP A 16 5.90 -7.21 -15.23
C ASP A 16 5.53 -5.76 -15.55
N GLY A 17 5.78 -5.33 -16.79
CA GLY A 17 5.50 -3.98 -17.29
C GLY A 17 4.28 -3.87 -18.21
N PRO A 18 4.00 -2.67 -18.78
CA PRO A 18 4.64 -1.38 -18.49
C PRO A 18 4.14 -0.75 -17.17
N VAL A 19 4.88 0.22 -16.61
CA VAL A 19 4.42 1.02 -15.44
C VAL A 19 4.18 2.48 -15.85
N ILE A 20 2.92 2.89 -15.80
CA ILE A 20 2.44 4.19 -16.30
C ILE A 20 2.35 5.26 -15.22
N GLY A 21 2.42 4.89 -13.93
CA GLY A 21 2.43 5.84 -12.83
C GLY A 21 2.24 5.18 -11.48
N THR A 22 2.03 5.98 -10.44
CA THR A 22 1.67 5.50 -9.10
C THR A 22 0.42 6.22 -8.63
N ARG A 23 -0.48 5.50 -7.97
CA ARG A 23 -1.58 6.10 -7.22
C ARG A 23 -1.55 5.61 -5.79
N CYS A 24 -1.55 6.55 -4.86
CA CYS A 24 -1.65 6.28 -3.44
C CYS A 24 -3.01 6.74 -2.93
N ARG A 25 -3.56 5.99 -1.99
CA ARG A 25 -4.70 6.35 -1.19
C ARG A 25 -4.37 6.05 0.26
N ILE A 26 -5.00 6.78 1.18
CA ILE A 26 -4.95 6.38 2.59
C ILE A 26 -5.39 4.92 2.66
N GLU A 27 -4.71 4.13 3.50
CA GLU A 27 -5.03 2.72 3.68
C GLU A 27 -6.55 2.54 3.91
N PRO A 28 -7.19 1.47 3.38
CA PRO A 28 -8.62 1.26 3.63
C PRO A 28 -8.93 1.27 5.14
N PRO A 29 -10.20 1.50 5.52
CA PRO A 29 -10.62 1.55 6.91
C PRO A 29 -10.19 0.26 7.64
N THR A 30 -9.16 0.38 8.46
CA THR A 30 -8.66 -0.71 9.31
C THR A 30 -8.67 -0.21 10.74
N ALA A 31 -8.72 -1.12 11.72
CA ALA A 31 -8.61 -0.74 13.14
C ALA A 31 -7.33 0.06 13.41
N THR A 32 -6.23 -0.33 12.77
CA THR A 32 -4.95 0.39 12.82
C THR A 32 -5.10 1.83 12.33
N ARG A 33 -5.72 2.04 11.17
CA ARG A 33 -5.94 3.38 10.62
C ARG A 33 -6.82 4.22 11.53
N ALA A 34 -7.98 3.70 11.94
CA ALA A 34 -8.91 4.42 12.80
C ALA A 34 -8.22 4.88 14.09
N THR A 35 -7.36 4.02 14.66
CA THR A 35 -6.60 4.39 15.86
C THR A 35 -5.55 5.46 15.59
N LEU A 36 -4.83 5.40 14.47
CA LEU A 36 -3.84 6.42 14.10
C LEU A 36 -4.48 7.77 13.78
N GLU A 37 -5.63 7.78 13.09
CA GLU A 37 -6.36 9.02 12.77
C GLU A 37 -6.98 9.67 14.02
N ALA A 38 -7.30 8.87 15.04
CA ALA A 38 -7.80 9.34 16.32
C ALA A 38 -6.69 9.78 17.30
N ASP A 39 -5.42 9.54 16.98
CA ASP A 39 -4.28 9.89 17.82
C ASP A 39 -3.61 11.19 17.33
N PRO A 40 -3.80 12.33 18.03
CA PRO A 40 -3.19 13.60 17.63
C PRO A 40 -1.66 13.60 17.72
N ALA A 41 -1.05 12.64 18.41
CA ALA A 41 0.40 12.46 18.46
C ALA A 41 0.93 11.56 17.34
N ALA A 42 0.07 10.98 16.49
CA ALA A 42 0.49 10.11 15.40
C ALA A 42 1.21 10.92 14.31
N THR A 43 2.53 10.76 14.23
CA THR A 43 3.37 11.40 13.20
C THR A 43 3.58 10.54 11.96
N ARG A 44 3.18 9.25 12.00
CA ARG A 44 3.41 8.29 10.92
C ARG A 44 2.10 7.71 10.40
N LEU A 45 1.79 7.98 9.14
CA LEU A 45 0.56 7.53 8.50
C LEU A 45 0.84 6.60 7.31
N PRO A 46 0.16 5.44 7.24
CA PRO A 46 0.33 4.53 6.14
C PRO A 46 -0.57 4.86 4.94
N TYR A 47 -0.05 4.63 3.75
CA TYR A 47 -0.75 4.76 2.48
C TYR A 47 -0.64 3.46 1.70
N ALA A 48 -1.77 3.03 1.14
CA ALA A 48 -1.82 1.96 0.15
C ALA A 48 -1.54 2.57 -1.23
N CYS A 49 -0.47 2.12 -1.86
CA CYS A 49 -0.04 2.61 -3.17
C CYS A 49 -0.09 1.48 -4.20
N VAL A 50 -0.37 1.82 -5.46
CA VAL A 50 -0.30 0.90 -6.59
C VAL A 50 0.55 1.55 -7.68
N ALA A 51 1.62 0.88 -8.09
CA ALA A 51 2.34 1.19 -9.31
C ALA A 51 1.54 0.64 -10.49
N LEU A 52 0.89 1.53 -11.22
CA LEU A 52 -0.13 1.20 -12.21
C LEU A 52 0.50 0.58 -13.46
N LYS A 53 -0.02 -0.57 -13.87
CA LYS A 53 0.19 -1.14 -15.21
C LYS A 53 -0.88 -0.66 -16.18
N ALA A 54 -2.13 -0.69 -15.74
CA ALA A 54 -3.28 -0.29 -16.53
C ALA A 54 -4.35 0.37 -15.67
N ARG A 55 -5.18 1.18 -16.31
CA ARG A 55 -6.45 1.70 -15.77
C ARG A 55 -7.53 1.20 -16.70
N PHE A 56 -8.60 0.64 -16.15
CA PHE A 56 -9.73 0.16 -16.94
C PHE A 56 -11.04 0.69 -16.38
N GLU A 57 -12.01 0.89 -17.25
CA GLU A 57 -13.39 1.21 -16.89
C GLU A 57 -14.25 0.01 -17.27
N LEU A 58 -14.84 -0.64 -16.28
CA LEU A 58 -15.79 -1.73 -16.49
C LEU A 58 -17.11 -1.39 -15.80
N PRO A 59 -18.27 -1.68 -16.41
CA PRO A 59 -19.53 -1.62 -15.69
C PRO A 59 -19.52 -2.64 -14.55
N ASP A 60 -20.01 -2.27 -13.37
CA ASP A 60 -20.35 -3.24 -12.33
C ASP A 60 -21.64 -4.00 -12.68
N ALA A 61 -22.04 -4.93 -11.79
CA ALA A 61 -23.27 -5.70 -11.96
C ALA A 61 -24.53 -4.82 -12.06
N GLU A 62 -24.46 -3.58 -11.58
CA GLU A 62 -25.53 -2.58 -11.64
C GLU A 62 -25.36 -1.59 -12.81
N GLY A 63 -24.44 -1.86 -13.75
CA GLY A 63 -24.23 -1.03 -14.95
C GLY A 63 -23.47 0.28 -14.68
N ARG A 64 -22.97 0.52 -13.47
CA ARG A 64 -22.22 1.74 -13.13
C ARG A 64 -20.78 1.59 -13.57
N ARG A 65 -20.22 2.60 -14.24
CA ARG A 65 -18.81 2.58 -14.64
C ARG A 65 -17.90 2.63 -13.41
N ARG A 66 -17.20 1.52 -13.13
CA ARG A 66 -16.15 1.43 -12.12
C ARG A 66 -14.80 1.62 -12.77
N ARG A 67 -13.98 2.50 -12.18
CA ARG A 67 -12.56 2.60 -12.51
C ARG A 67 -11.76 1.57 -11.71
N GLY A 68 -11.27 0.55 -12.40
CA GLY A 68 -10.30 -0.40 -11.87
C GLY A 68 -8.86 0.08 -12.06
N LEU A 69 -8.03 -0.20 -11.07
CA LEU A 69 -6.60 0.05 -11.12
C LEU A 69 -5.89 -1.30 -11.04
N PHE A 70 -5.13 -1.64 -12.08
CA PHE A 70 -4.31 -2.84 -12.10
C PHE A 70 -2.84 -2.46 -12.00
N GLY A 71 -2.11 -3.13 -11.11
CA GLY A 71 -0.69 -2.82 -10.91
C GLY A 71 -0.06 -3.54 -9.72
N HIS A 72 1.14 -3.10 -9.38
CA HIS A 72 1.95 -3.70 -8.32
C HIS A 72 1.71 -2.99 -7.00
N PRO A 73 1.38 -3.71 -5.91
CA PRO A 73 1.08 -3.10 -4.63
C PRO A 73 2.34 -2.63 -3.92
N TYR A 74 2.25 -1.44 -3.33
CA TYR A 74 3.25 -0.83 -2.48
C TYR A 74 2.58 -0.33 -1.20
N ARG A 75 3.34 -0.31 -0.12
CA ARG A 75 3.01 0.45 1.08
C ARG A 75 3.92 1.66 1.16
N ALA A 76 3.36 2.84 1.39
CA ALA A 76 4.13 4.02 1.78
C ALA A 76 3.82 4.38 3.23
N VAL A 77 4.80 4.95 3.92
CA VAL A 77 4.63 5.56 5.24
C VAL A 77 5.14 6.99 5.13
N VAL A 78 4.24 7.93 5.41
CA VAL A 78 4.57 9.35 5.53
C VAL A 78 4.88 9.63 6.99
N ASP A 79 6.04 10.21 7.26
CA ASP A 79 6.44 10.68 8.58
C ASP A 79 6.46 12.21 8.57
N SER A 80 5.49 12.82 9.25
CA SER A 80 5.35 14.27 9.30
C SER A 80 6.42 14.94 10.17
N SER A 81 6.98 14.21 11.14
CA SER A 81 8.00 14.75 12.05
C SER A 81 9.33 14.97 11.34
N SER A 82 9.73 14.01 10.49
CA SER A 82 10.97 14.08 9.71
C SER A 82 10.76 14.58 8.28
N ARG A 83 9.50 14.83 7.87
CA ARG A 83 9.11 15.18 6.49
C ARG A 83 9.62 14.17 5.46
N THR A 84 9.66 12.90 5.85
CA THR A 84 10.15 11.81 4.99
C THR A 84 9.02 10.91 4.53
N VAL A 85 9.25 10.25 3.40
CA VAL A 85 8.38 9.20 2.88
C VAL A 85 9.22 7.98 2.57
N VAL A 86 8.86 6.85 3.18
CA VAL A 86 9.47 5.54 2.90
C VAL A 86 8.44 4.65 2.22
N TRP A 87 8.88 3.76 1.33
CA TRP A 87 7.99 2.83 0.64
C TRP A 87 8.59 1.43 0.52
N CYS A 88 7.72 0.42 0.53
CA CYS A 88 8.08 -0.97 0.34
C CYS A 88 7.15 -1.60 -0.69
N ARG A 89 7.71 -2.38 -1.62
CA ARG A 89 6.92 -3.27 -2.47
C ARG A 89 6.29 -4.34 -1.58
N LEU A 90 5.01 -4.61 -1.80
CA LEU A 90 4.32 -5.73 -1.17
C LEU A 90 4.30 -6.90 -2.16
N PHE A 91 4.57 -8.09 -1.67
CA PHE A 91 4.32 -9.33 -2.39
C PHE A 91 3.08 -9.93 -1.75
N PRO A 92 1.87 -9.73 -2.32
CA PRO A 92 0.68 -10.35 -1.76
C PRO A 92 0.84 -11.87 -1.79
N ALA A 93 0.12 -12.56 -0.89
CA ALA A 93 0.02 -14.00 -0.98
C ALA A 93 -0.40 -14.38 -2.41
N PRO A 94 0.20 -15.45 -2.98
CA PRO A 94 -0.15 -15.88 -4.32
C PRO A 94 -1.65 -16.21 -4.37
N SER A 95 -2.25 -15.97 -5.54
CA SER A 95 -3.69 -16.14 -5.79
C SER A 95 -4.14 -17.59 -5.59
N GLU A 96 -5.47 -17.82 -5.59
CA GLU A 96 -6.09 -19.14 -5.41
C GLU A 96 -5.31 -20.28 -6.08
N GLY A 97 -5.01 -21.32 -5.30
CA GLY A 97 -4.24 -22.50 -5.73
C GLY A 97 -2.77 -22.51 -5.33
N ALA A 98 -2.22 -21.40 -4.84
CA ALA A 98 -0.85 -21.35 -4.35
C ALA A 98 -0.79 -21.29 -2.81
N SER A 99 0.13 -22.06 -2.21
CA SER A 99 0.34 -22.03 -0.77
C SER A 99 0.83 -20.64 -0.34
N ALA A 100 -0.04 -19.88 0.32
CA ALA A 100 0.33 -18.60 0.89
C ALA A 100 1.47 -18.79 1.90
N PRO A 101 2.55 -18.00 1.83
CA PRO A 101 3.53 -18.00 2.91
C PRO A 101 2.83 -17.60 4.20
N ALA A 102 3.01 -18.40 5.26
CA ALA A 102 2.27 -18.28 6.52
C ALA A 102 2.35 -16.87 7.16
N ARG A 103 3.40 -16.09 6.86
CA ARG A 103 3.55 -14.68 7.23
C ARG A 103 4.37 -13.93 6.19
N ILE A 104 3.83 -12.83 5.67
CA ILE A 104 4.62 -11.84 4.93
C ILE A 104 5.18 -10.84 5.94
N SER A 105 6.49 -10.89 6.20
CA SER A 105 7.14 -9.93 7.10
C SER A 105 7.33 -8.60 6.40
N MET A 106 6.74 -7.55 6.97
CA MET A 106 6.91 -6.18 6.47
C MET A 106 8.24 -5.60 6.97
N PRO A 107 9.05 -4.92 6.13
CA PRO A 107 10.25 -4.24 6.61
C PRO A 107 9.93 -3.21 7.70
N PRO A 108 10.76 -3.05 8.74
CA PRO A 108 10.50 -2.13 9.86
C PRO A 108 10.19 -0.70 9.43
N ALA A 109 10.87 -0.20 8.38
CA ALA A 109 10.64 1.14 7.84
C ALA A 109 9.19 1.36 7.38
N CYS A 110 8.52 0.31 6.86
CA CYS A 110 7.15 0.40 6.36
C CYS A 110 6.09 -0.01 7.40
N ARG A 111 6.49 -0.37 8.62
CA ARG A 111 5.57 -0.62 9.71
C ARG A 111 5.12 0.71 10.32
N VAL A 112 3.87 0.74 10.75
CA VAL A 112 3.33 1.77 11.64
C VAL A 112 2.93 1.07 12.93
N ARG A 113 3.32 1.67 14.06
CA ARG A 113 2.96 1.18 15.39
C ARG A 113 1.86 2.06 15.92
N VAL A 114 0.81 1.42 16.41
CA VAL A 114 -0.21 2.08 17.21
C VAL A 114 0.24 1.99 18.65
N ALA A 115 0.29 3.12 19.36
CA ALA A 115 0.51 3.09 20.80
C ALA A 115 -0.63 2.29 21.44
N ARG A 116 -0.33 1.24 22.21
CA ARG A 116 -1.35 0.61 23.03
C ARG A 116 -1.81 1.66 24.03
N ARG A 117 -3.10 2.03 24.01
CA ARG A 117 -3.69 2.77 25.14
C ARG A 117 -3.37 1.97 26.40
N ARG A 118 -2.62 2.57 27.33
CA ARG A 118 -2.53 2.04 28.69
C ARG A 118 -3.95 2.11 29.23
N GLY A 119 -4.58 0.96 29.47
CA GLY A 119 -5.87 0.90 30.15
C GLY A 119 -5.71 1.58 31.51
N GLY A 120 -6.48 2.64 31.74
CA GLY A 120 -6.66 3.18 33.08
C GLY A 120 -7.46 2.18 33.89
N ALA A 121 -6.88 1.73 35.00
CA ALA A 121 -7.62 1.13 36.10
C ALA A 121 -8.33 2.24 36.89
#